data_AF-A0A2N2AGC7-F1
#
_entry.id   AF-A0A2N2AGC7-F1
#
_cell.length_a   1.000
_cell.length_b   1.000
_cell.length_c   1.000
_cell.angle_alpha   90.00
_cell.angle_beta   90.00
_cell.angle_gamma   90.00
#
_symmetry.space_group_name_H-M   'P 1'
#
loop_
_entity.id
_entity.type
_entity.pdbx_description
1 polymer ?
#
loop_
_entity_poly.entity_id
_entity_poly.type
_entity_poly.pdbx_seq_one_letter_code
_entity_poly.pdbx_strand_id
1 'polypeptide(L)' 'MAMKGEIVNTCMDAYTRDGAIRCAEILQSRHPDCEIRITEALIPNESGLFDKGFIVFPFTDDVPF' A
#
# COMPACT_ATOMS: atom_id res chain seq x y z
N MET A 1 -11.93 -25.03 6.68
CA MET A 1 -10.68 -24.52 7.29
C MET A 1 -10.55 -23.08 6.85
N ALA A 2 -10.87 -22.12 7.72
CA ALA A 2 -10.73 -20.70 7.40
C ALA A 2 -9.24 -20.34 7.58
N MET A 3 -8.56 -19.97 6.50
CA MET A 3 -7.28 -19.28 6.62
C MET A 3 -7.58 -17.96 7.32
N LYS A 4 -6.98 -17.79 8.49
CA LYS A 4 -6.97 -16.53 9.24
C LYS A 4 -6.26 -15.53 8.33
N GLY A 5 -7.01 -14.60 7.71
CA GLY A 5 -6.44 -13.52 6.92
C GLY A 5 -5.50 -12.73 7.81
N GLU A 6 -4.20 -12.98 7.70
CA GLU A 6 -3.22 -12.02 8.19
C GLU A 6 -3.44 -10.75 7.39
N ILE A 7 -3.80 -9.67 8.09
CA ILE A 7 -3.70 -8.33 7.52
C ILE A 7 -2.24 -8.20 7.13
N VAL A 8 -1.96 -8.30 5.83
CA VAL A 8 -0.64 -7.99 5.29
C VAL A 8 -0.49 -6.49 5.48
N ASN A 9 -0.01 -6.08 6.65
CA ASN A 9 0.30 -4.69 7.04
C ASN A 9 1.50 -4.13 6.24
N THR A 10 1.67 -4.55 4.98
CA THR A 10 2.73 -4.08 4.10
C THR A 10 2.17 -2.93 3.27
N CYS A 11 2.04 -1.76 3.89
CA CYS A 11 1.87 -0.52 3.14
C CYS A 11 3.25 -0.01 2.72
N MET A 12 3.34 0.54 1.51
CA MET A 12 4.52 1.25 1.02
C MET A 12 4.13 2.68 0.69
N ASP A 13 5.03 3.62 0.93
CA ASP A 13 4.87 5.01 0.57
C ASP A 13 5.87 5.43 -0.52
N ALA A 14 5.46 6.35 -1.38
CA ALA A 14 6.30 6.89 -2.44
C ALA A 14 5.99 8.37 -2.68
N TYR A 15 7.02 9.19 -2.84
CA TYR A 15 6.87 10.62 -3.14
C TYR A 15 6.58 10.90 -4.62
N THR A 16 6.66 9.90 -5.49
CA THR A 16 6.36 10.02 -6.93
C THR A 16 5.40 8.92 -7.38
N ARG A 17 4.62 9.21 -8.43
CA ARG A 17 3.67 8.25 -9.00
C ARG A 17 4.38 7.03 -9.60
N ASP A 18 5.50 7.24 -10.29
CA ASP A 18 6.30 6.14 -10.84
C ASP A 18 6.88 5.24 -9.74
N GLY A 19 7.28 5.83 -8.60
CA GLY A 19 7.68 5.08 -7.42
C GLY A 19 6.53 4.24 -6.87
N ALA A 20 5.34 4.82 -6.76
CA ALA A 20 4.14 4.12 -6.30
C ALA A 20 3.77 2.93 -7.21
N ILE A 21 3.88 3.10 -8.54
CA ILE A 21 3.64 2.01 -9.50
C ILE A 21 4.63 0.87 -9.29
N ARG A 22 5.93 1.16 -9.14
CA ARG A 22 6.93 0.11 -8.85
C ARG A 22 6.68 -0.59 -7.51
N CYS A 23 6.29 0.15 -6.48
CA CYS A 23 5.88 -0.44 -5.20
C CYS A 23 4.68 -1.38 -5.38
N ALA A 24 3.70 -0.99 -6.20
CA ALA A 24 2.54 -1.82 -6.49
C ALA A 24 2.90 -3.11 -7.22
N GLU A 25 3.80 -3.06 -8.22
CA GLU A 25 4.31 -4.25 -8.92
C GLU A 25 5.02 -5.22 -7.96
N ILE A 26 5.86 -4.69 -7.06
CA ILE A 26 6.54 -5.49 -6.04
C ILE A 26 5.53 -6.14 -5.09
N LEU A 27 4.55 -5.37 -4.60
CA LEU A 27 3.49 -5.88 -3.71
C LEU A 27 2.64 -6.95 -4.40
N GLN A 28 2.23 -6.72 -5.64
CA GLN A 28 1.46 -7.69 -6.44
C GLN A 28 2.26 -8.99 -6.65
N SER A 29 3.58 -8.91 -6.88
CA SER A 29 4.41 -10.10 -7.07
C SER A 29 4.47 -11.00 -5.82
N ARG A 30 4.32 -10.40 -4.63
CA ARG A 30 4.34 -11.09 -3.33
C ARG A 30 2.95 -11.57 -2.91
N HIS A 31 1.92 -10.85 -3.35
CA HIS A 31 0.52 -11.08 -3.02
C HIS A 31 -0.32 -11.06 -4.31
N PRO A 32 -0.20 -12.07 -5.18
CA PRO A 32 -0.85 -12.08 -6.49
C PRO A 32 -2.38 -12.06 -6.41
N ASP A 33 -2.95 -12.52 -5.29
CA ASP A 33 -4.40 -12.57 -5.07
C ASP A 33 -4.98 -11.31 -4.41
N CYS A 34 -4.14 -10.33 -4.06
CA CYS A 34 -4.59 -9.07 -3.47
C CYS A 34 -4.87 -8.02 -4.56
N GLU A 35 -5.91 -7.21 -4.35
CA GLU A 35 -6.11 -5.98 -5.11
C GLU A 35 -5.13 -4.92 -4.56
N ILE A 36 -4.23 -4.41 -5.40
CA ILE A 36 -3.33 -3.33 -4.96
C ILE A 36 -3.97 -1.98 -5.25
N ARG A 37 -4.11 -1.14 -4.21
CA ARG A 37 -4.62 0.22 -4.33
C ARG A 37 -3.50 1.23 -4.11
N ILE A 38 -3.54 2.31 -4.91
CA ILE A 38 -2.66 3.47 -4.79
C ILE A 38 -3.55 4.67 -4.49
N THR A 39 -3.27 5.40 -3.42
CA THR A 39 -4.00 6.62 -3.06
C THR A 39 -3.04 7.77 -2.80
N GLU A 40 -3.45 8.99 -3.15
CA GLU A 40 -2.71 10.19 -2.78
C GLU A 40 -2.90 10.50 -1.29
N ALA A 41 -1.79 10.81 -0.62
CA ALA A 41 -1.81 11.10 0.82
C ALA A 41 -0.74 12.13 1.19
N LEU A 42 -0.87 12.63 2.42
CA LEU A 42 0.15 13.44 3.08
C LEU A 42 1.07 12.52 3.89
N ILE A 43 2.35 12.46 3.51
CA ILE A 43 3.37 11.60 4.13
C ILE A 43 4.25 12.48 5.03
N PRO A 44 4.50 12.09 6.30
CA PRO A 44 5.42 12.80 7.16
C PRO A 44 6.84 12.78 6.59
N ASN A 45 7.49 13.94 6.54
CA ASN A 45 8.89 14.05 6.16
C ASN A 45 9.80 14.21 7.39
N GLU A 46 11.11 14.14 7.16
CA GLU A 46 12.13 14.23 8.22
C GLU A 46 12.14 15.58 8.97
N SER A 47 11.53 16.61 8.39
CA SER A 47 11.39 17.92 9.02
C SER A 47 10.15 18.02 9.92
N GLY A 48 9.37 16.93 10.07
CA GLY A 48 8.12 16.91 10.82
C GLY A 48 6.96 17.62 10.11
N LEU A 49 7.11 17.91 8.81
CA LEU A 49 6.06 18.43 7.94
C LEU A 49 5.45 17.30 7.12
N PHE A 50 4.46 17.63 6.29
CA PHE A 50 3.81 16.67 5.41
C PHE A 50 4.04 17.04 3.95
N ASP A 51 4.58 16.09 3.18
CA ASP A 51 4.67 16.19 1.74
C ASP A 51 3.55 15.40 1.07
N LYS A 52 3.17 15.83 -0.14
CA LYS A 52 2.26 15.02 -0.96
C LYS A 52 3.01 13.84 -1.52
N GLY A 53 2.41 12.66 -1.43
CA GLY A 53 2.87 11.46 -2.11
C GLY A 53 1.75 10.45 -2.23
N PHE A 54 2.13 9.18 -2.29
CA PHE A 54 1.25 8.07 -2.58
C PHE A 54 1.45 6.97 -1.54
N ILE A 55 0.35 6.39 -1.07
CA ILE A 55 0.35 5.17 -0.25
C ILE A 55 -0.14 4.03 -1.13
N VAL A 56 0.62 2.94 -1.12
CA VAL A 56 0.35 1.70 -1.84
C VAL A 56 0.07 0.61 -0.83
N PHE A 57 -1.07 -0.05 -0.93
CA PHE A 57 -1.46 -1.06 0.04
C PHE A 57 -2.22 -2.23 -0.63
N PRO A 58 -1.99 -3.47 -0.19
CA PRO A 58 -2.79 -4.61 -0.60
C PRO A 58 -4.16 -4.55 0.10
N PHE A 59 -5.20 -4.83 -0.67
CA PHE A 59 -6.57 -4.92 -0.21
C PHE A 59 -7.09 -6.34 -0.45
N THR A 60 -7.72 -6.93 0.57
CA THR A 60 -8.40 -8.23 0.48
C THR A 60 -9.89 -8.03 0.79
N ASP A 61 -10.74 -8.81 0.11
CA ASP A 61 -12.20 -8.75 0.28
C ASP A 61 -12.69 -9.18 1.68
N ASP A 62 -11.79 -9.67 2.55
CA ASP A 62 -12.11 -10.25 3.87
C ASP A 62 -12.14 -9.23 5.02
N VAL A 63 -12.03 -7.92 4.76
CA VAL A 63 -12.02 -6.90 5.82
C VAL A 63 -13.32 -6.07 5.79
N PRO A 64 -14.27 -6.27 6.73
CA PRO A 64 -15.43 -5.39 6.87
C PRO A 64 -14.96 -4.03 7.40
N PHE A 65 -15.34 -2.97 6.69
CA PHE A 65 -15.06 -1.58 7.04
C PHE A 65 -15.89 -1.12 8.25
#